data_AF-A0A6L7QGV3-F1
#
_entry.id   AF-A0A6L7QGV3-F1
#
_cell.length_a   1.000
_cell.length_b   1.000
_cell.length_c   1.000
_cell.angle_alpha   90.00
_cell.angle_beta   90.00
_cell.angle_gamma   90.00
#
_symmetry.space_group_name_H-M   'P 1'
#
loop_
_entity.id
_entity.type
_entity.pdbx_description
1 polymer ?
#
loop_
_entity_poly.entity_id
_entity_poly.type
_entity_poly.pdbx_seq_one_letter_code
_entity_poly.pdbx_strand_id
1 'polypeptide(L)'
;AGKPLAGMGVDVGDYDGDGRFDFFVTNYQWETNSLYRNLGNGFFADVTFQSGLGVPSLQFLAWGTLFIDYDNDGNRDLFVANGHLDDNIHLFDAVTYAQQNQLFRNQEGRFADVSNQAGPGLLLQQVSRGAAMGDYDNDGDLDISVANNNQPAALLRNDGGNVQHYLSLRLVGNSVGAAVRVTAGDWVRWDVVRTGSSYMCQSALRPFFGLGDRTRVDEVEIHWPSGAVQRLQDIAADQILIVYEP
;
A
#
# COMPACT_ATOMS: atom_id res chain seq x y z
N ALA A 1 -25.64 -15.01 -5.01
CA ALA A 1 -24.79 -15.86 -4.14
C ALA A 1 -23.35 -15.50 -4.42
N GLY A 2 -22.48 -15.47 -3.39
CA GLY A 2 -21.05 -15.19 -3.57
C GLY A 2 -20.33 -16.35 -4.28
N LYS A 3 -19.27 -16.04 -5.02
CA LYS A 3 -18.35 -17.01 -5.62
C LYS A 3 -17.09 -17.07 -4.73
N PRO A 4 -16.65 -18.25 -4.25
CA PRO A 4 -15.37 -18.34 -3.56
C PRO A 4 -14.23 -17.96 -4.52
N LEU A 5 -13.26 -17.22 -4.02
CA LEU A 5 -12.04 -16.83 -4.73
C LEU A 5 -10.83 -17.46 -4.03
N ALA A 6 -9.75 -17.66 -4.77
CA ALA A 6 -8.50 -18.18 -4.26
C ALA A 6 -7.62 -17.02 -3.77
N GLY A 7 -7.93 -16.48 -2.59
CA GLY A 7 -7.19 -15.36 -2.01
C GLY A 7 -5.79 -15.74 -1.53
N MET A 8 -4.78 -14.92 -1.84
CA MET A 8 -3.39 -15.15 -1.43
C MET A 8 -2.89 -14.11 -0.42
N GLY A 9 -2.78 -12.85 -0.84
CA GLY A 9 -2.27 -11.74 -0.04
C GLY A 9 -3.37 -10.76 0.35
N VAL A 10 -3.11 -10.01 1.42
CA VAL A 10 -4.03 -8.99 1.91
C VAL A 10 -3.26 -7.78 2.40
N ASP A 11 -3.80 -6.60 2.15
CA ASP A 11 -3.31 -5.37 2.76
C ASP A 11 -4.46 -4.47 3.22
N VAL A 12 -4.14 -3.56 4.15
CA VAL A 12 -5.10 -2.72 4.87
C VAL A 12 -4.70 -1.26 4.71
N GLY A 13 -5.64 -0.40 4.35
CA GLY A 13 -5.39 1.03 4.15
C GLY A 13 -6.68 1.84 4.04
N ASP A 14 -6.62 3.12 4.40
CA ASP A 14 -7.70 4.10 4.21
C ASP A 14 -7.55 4.71 2.81
N TYR A 15 -8.06 4.02 1.78
CA TYR A 15 -7.76 4.40 0.39
C TYR A 15 -8.59 5.59 -0.11
N ASP A 16 -9.75 5.81 0.49
CA ASP A 16 -10.65 6.92 0.13
C ASP A 16 -10.60 8.09 1.14
N GLY A 17 -9.81 7.96 2.19
CA GLY A 17 -9.58 9.02 3.18
C GLY A 17 -10.78 9.26 4.10
N ASP A 18 -11.69 8.30 4.23
CA ASP A 18 -12.88 8.42 5.07
C ASP A 18 -12.66 8.02 6.54
N GLY A 19 -11.42 7.66 6.88
CA GLY A 19 -10.97 7.32 8.21
C GLY A 19 -11.38 5.92 8.66
N ARG A 20 -11.86 5.08 7.75
CA ARG A 20 -12.11 3.67 8.00
C ARG A 20 -11.20 2.83 7.11
N PHE A 21 -10.46 1.92 7.74
CA PHE A 21 -9.57 1.04 6.99
C PHE A 21 -10.34 0.06 6.12
N ASP A 22 -9.94 -0.01 4.86
CA ASP A 22 -10.41 -0.90 3.81
C ASP A 22 -9.44 -2.07 3.62
N PHE A 23 -9.87 -3.09 2.88
CA PHE A 23 -9.04 -4.25 2.59
C PHE A 23 -8.93 -4.48 1.08
N PHE A 24 -7.72 -4.80 0.64
CA PHE A 24 -7.48 -5.32 -0.70
C PHE A 24 -6.95 -6.75 -0.63
N VAL A 25 -7.55 -7.65 -1.39
CA VAL A 25 -7.23 -9.09 -1.41
C VAL A 25 -6.85 -9.50 -2.81
N THR A 26 -5.67 -10.09 -2.98
CA THR A 26 -5.21 -10.64 -4.26
C THR A 26 -5.73 -12.05 -4.47
N ASN A 27 -6.04 -12.40 -5.72
CA ASN A 27 -6.65 -13.66 -6.09
C ASN A 27 -5.93 -14.36 -7.27
N TYR A 28 -6.39 -15.56 -7.59
CA TYR A 28 -5.89 -16.33 -8.72
C TYR A 28 -6.23 -15.67 -10.06
N GLN A 29 -5.50 -16.04 -11.10
CA GLN A 29 -5.79 -15.60 -12.46
C GLN A 29 -7.26 -15.86 -12.86
N TRP A 30 -7.83 -14.93 -13.63
CA TRP A 30 -9.25 -14.89 -14.04
C TRP A 30 -10.24 -14.69 -12.89
N GLU A 31 -9.74 -14.35 -11.71
CA GLU A 31 -10.47 -13.79 -10.60
C GLU A 31 -9.99 -12.35 -10.40
N THR A 32 -10.92 -11.42 -10.15
CA THR A 32 -10.53 -10.03 -9.88
C THR A 32 -9.85 -9.95 -8.52
N ASN A 33 -8.78 -9.18 -8.38
CA ASN A 33 -8.30 -8.79 -7.05
C ASN A 33 -9.35 -7.87 -6.40
N SER A 34 -9.76 -8.19 -5.18
CA SER A 34 -10.95 -7.61 -4.56
C SER A 34 -10.61 -6.40 -3.69
N LEU A 35 -11.25 -5.25 -3.94
CA LEU A 35 -11.24 -4.09 -3.04
C LEU A 35 -12.54 -4.02 -2.24
N TYR A 36 -12.42 -4.13 -0.92
CA TYR A 36 -13.53 -4.07 0.02
C TYR A 36 -13.54 -2.75 0.78
N ARG A 37 -14.49 -1.86 0.41
CA ARG A 37 -14.70 -0.59 1.10
C ARG A 37 -15.43 -0.79 2.42
N ASN A 38 -14.91 -0.23 3.50
CA ASN A 38 -15.49 -0.27 4.84
C ASN A 38 -16.65 0.72 4.97
N LEU A 39 -17.85 0.19 5.16
CA LEU A 39 -19.07 0.99 5.34
C LEU A 39 -19.36 1.32 6.82
N GLY A 40 -18.49 0.90 7.73
CA GLY A 40 -18.69 0.96 9.16
C GLY A 40 -19.55 -0.19 9.69
N ASN A 41 -19.60 -0.31 11.03
CA ASN A 41 -20.42 -1.32 11.74
C ASN A 41 -20.17 -2.77 11.28
N GLY A 42 -18.96 -3.09 10.82
CA GLY A 42 -18.58 -4.42 10.35
C GLY A 42 -19.08 -4.78 8.94
N PHE A 43 -19.63 -3.81 8.19
CA PHE A 43 -20.06 -4.02 6.81
C PHE A 43 -18.99 -3.56 5.81
N PHE A 44 -18.84 -4.33 4.74
CA PHE A 44 -17.94 -4.04 3.63
C PHE A 44 -18.66 -4.19 2.29
N ALA A 45 -18.33 -3.33 1.34
CA ALA A 45 -18.79 -3.42 -0.04
C ALA A 45 -17.63 -3.80 -0.96
N ASP A 46 -17.84 -4.78 -1.82
CA ASP A 46 -16.95 -5.02 -2.96
C ASP A 46 -17.14 -3.89 -3.98
N VAL A 47 -16.11 -3.06 -4.12
CA VAL A 47 -16.09 -1.90 -5.02
C VAL A 47 -15.12 -2.10 -6.19
N THR A 48 -14.62 -3.33 -6.40
CA THR A 48 -13.51 -3.66 -7.31
C THR A 48 -13.68 -3.12 -8.73
N PHE A 49 -14.87 -3.28 -9.33
CA PHE A 49 -15.14 -2.75 -10.67
C PHE A 49 -15.39 -1.23 -10.66
N GLN A 50 -15.99 -0.72 -9.59
CA GLN A 50 -16.31 0.70 -9.45
C GLN A 50 -15.04 1.53 -9.26
N SER A 51 -14.05 0.98 -8.56
CA SER A 51 -12.74 1.59 -8.33
C SER A 51 -11.80 1.45 -9.52
N GLY A 52 -12.11 0.62 -10.54
CA GLY A 52 -11.28 0.45 -11.74
C GLY A 52 -10.28 -0.71 -11.67
N LEU A 53 -10.21 -1.44 -10.56
CA LEU A 53 -9.24 -2.54 -10.34
C LEU A 53 -9.65 -3.87 -10.98
N GLY A 54 -10.94 -4.04 -11.31
CA GLY A 54 -11.48 -5.31 -11.81
C GLY A 54 -10.80 -5.82 -13.07
N VAL A 55 -10.99 -5.15 -14.21
CA VAL A 55 -10.47 -5.65 -15.49
C VAL A 55 -8.93 -5.76 -15.53
N PRO A 56 -8.15 -4.77 -15.03
CA PRO A 56 -6.69 -4.84 -15.08
C PRO A 56 -6.07 -5.99 -14.28
N SER A 57 -6.76 -6.51 -13.27
CA SER A 57 -6.22 -7.62 -12.44
C SER A 57 -6.45 -9.01 -13.04
N LEU A 58 -7.43 -9.18 -13.94
CA LEU A 58 -7.91 -10.50 -14.38
C LEU A 58 -6.85 -11.41 -14.99
N GLN A 59 -5.87 -10.86 -15.71
CA GLN A 59 -4.89 -11.67 -16.43
C GLN A 59 -3.74 -12.16 -15.53
N PHE A 60 -3.62 -11.62 -14.32
CA PHE A 60 -2.48 -11.86 -13.45
C PHE A 60 -2.80 -12.85 -12.34
N LEU A 61 -1.81 -13.63 -11.92
CA LEU A 61 -1.88 -14.40 -10.69
C LEU A 61 -1.16 -13.60 -9.61
N ALA A 62 -1.94 -13.03 -8.71
CA ALA A 62 -1.49 -12.03 -7.75
C ALA A 62 -1.15 -12.64 -6.39
N TRP A 63 -0.19 -12.02 -5.69
CA TRP A 63 0.32 -12.47 -4.38
C TRP A 63 0.40 -11.30 -3.40
N GLY A 64 1.58 -10.76 -3.15
CA GLY A 64 1.76 -9.63 -2.26
C GLY A 64 1.06 -8.39 -2.78
N THR A 65 0.58 -7.55 -1.87
CA THR A 65 -0.07 -6.27 -2.18
C THR A 65 0.23 -5.25 -1.10
N LEU A 66 0.29 -3.98 -1.48
CA LEU A 66 0.62 -2.87 -0.59
C LEU A 66 -0.26 -1.66 -0.93
N PHE A 67 -0.98 -1.12 0.06
CA PHE A 67 -1.42 0.27 0.01
C PHE A 67 -0.22 1.17 0.30
N ILE A 68 0.16 1.97 -0.68
CA ILE A 68 1.37 2.79 -0.70
C ILE A 68 1.02 4.17 -1.27
N ASP A 69 1.63 5.24 -0.80
CA ASP A 69 1.53 6.58 -1.43
C ASP A 69 2.84 6.79 -2.17
N TYR A 70 2.95 6.34 -3.42
CA TYR A 70 4.25 6.24 -4.09
C TYR A 70 4.71 7.59 -4.64
N ASP A 71 3.79 8.49 -4.96
CA ASP A 71 4.11 9.81 -5.48
C ASP A 71 3.96 10.92 -4.43
N ASN A 72 3.68 10.57 -3.16
CA ASN A 72 3.47 11.47 -2.04
C ASN A 72 2.32 12.49 -2.27
N ASP A 73 1.33 12.17 -3.11
CA ASP A 73 0.18 13.05 -3.38
C ASP A 73 -0.89 13.03 -2.27
N GLY A 74 -0.71 12.19 -1.26
CA GLY A 74 -1.58 12.07 -0.10
C GLY A 74 -2.74 11.10 -0.30
N ASN A 75 -2.77 10.36 -1.41
CA ASN A 75 -3.68 9.24 -1.64
C ASN A 75 -2.93 7.91 -1.56
N ARG A 76 -3.60 6.88 -1.06
CA ARG A 76 -3.03 5.53 -1.07
C ARG A 76 -3.25 4.90 -2.43
N ASP A 77 -2.20 4.79 -3.21
CA ASP A 77 -2.05 3.93 -4.37
C ASP A 77 -1.97 2.45 -3.97
N LEU A 78 -1.83 1.59 -4.97
CA LEU A 78 -1.81 0.15 -4.78
C LEU A 78 -0.75 -0.52 -5.62
N PHE A 79 0.16 -1.25 -4.97
CA PHE A 79 1.12 -2.14 -5.63
C PHE A 79 0.68 -3.59 -5.49
N VAL A 80 0.87 -4.39 -6.55
CA VAL A 80 0.58 -5.82 -6.58
C VAL A 80 1.75 -6.61 -7.16
N ALA A 81 2.23 -7.59 -6.41
CA ALA A 81 3.23 -8.56 -6.85
C ALA A 81 2.58 -9.73 -7.59
N ASN A 82 3.05 -10.02 -8.80
CA ASN A 82 2.47 -11.02 -9.69
C ASN A 82 3.48 -12.09 -10.11
N GLY A 83 2.97 -13.27 -10.43
CA GLY A 83 3.76 -14.36 -10.97
C GLY A 83 3.00 -15.66 -10.90
N HIS A 84 2.91 -16.38 -12.01
CA HIS A 84 2.12 -17.59 -12.05
C HIS A 84 2.68 -18.70 -11.15
N LEU A 85 1.84 -19.67 -10.80
CA LEU A 85 2.23 -20.85 -10.01
C LEU A 85 2.90 -21.90 -10.93
N ASP A 86 2.25 -22.18 -12.05
CA ASP A 86 2.69 -23.17 -13.03
C ASP A 86 3.69 -22.59 -14.04
N ASP A 87 4.87 -23.20 -14.15
CA ASP A 87 5.93 -22.80 -15.09
C ASP A 87 5.61 -23.14 -16.55
N ASN A 88 4.67 -24.06 -16.75
CA ASN A 88 4.18 -24.51 -18.05
C ASN A 88 2.83 -23.86 -18.45
N ILE A 89 2.39 -22.81 -17.75
CA ILE A 89 1.09 -22.16 -17.99
C ILE A 89 0.86 -21.73 -19.46
N HIS A 90 1.94 -21.37 -20.15
CA HIS A 90 1.93 -21.00 -21.57
C HIS A 90 1.39 -22.11 -22.51
N LEU A 91 1.28 -23.35 -22.03
CA LEU A 91 0.66 -24.46 -22.76
C LEU A 91 -0.87 -24.44 -22.70
N PHE A 92 -1.46 -23.69 -21.76
CA PHE A 92 -2.89 -23.69 -21.43
C PHE A 92 -3.54 -22.32 -21.51
N ASP A 93 -2.75 -21.25 -21.41
CA ASP A 93 -3.19 -19.85 -21.46
C ASP A 93 -2.14 -18.99 -22.20
N ALA A 94 -2.53 -17.78 -22.61
CA ALA A 94 -1.65 -16.80 -23.24
C ALA A 94 -0.70 -16.10 -22.26
N VAL A 95 -0.87 -16.31 -20.95
CA VAL A 95 0.01 -15.73 -19.94
C VAL A 95 1.30 -16.52 -19.74
N THR A 96 2.24 -15.91 -19.04
CA THR A 96 3.56 -16.46 -18.76
C THR A 96 3.75 -16.75 -17.28
N TYR A 97 4.74 -17.61 -16.99
CA TYR A 97 5.13 -17.94 -15.62
C TYR A 97 5.61 -16.71 -14.85
N ALA A 98 6.60 -16.01 -15.42
CA ALA A 98 7.01 -14.71 -14.94
C ALA A 98 6.00 -13.65 -15.43
N GLN A 99 5.53 -12.80 -14.53
CA GLN A 99 4.54 -11.76 -14.83
C GLN A 99 5.03 -10.39 -14.36
N GLN A 100 4.46 -9.35 -14.93
CA GLN A 100 4.74 -7.97 -14.54
C GLN A 100 4.03 -7.66 -13.22
N ASN A 101 4.73 -7.02 -12.28
CA ASN A 101 4.09 -6.44 -11.10
C ASN A 101 3.24 -5.23 -11.51
N GLN A 102 2.17 -4.95 -10.78
CA GLN A 102 1.28 -3.84 -11.10
C GLN A 102 1.40 -2.71 -10.09
N LEU A 103 1.32 -1.47 -10.59
CA LEU A 103 1.16 -0.26 -9.79
C LEU A 103 -0.08 0.47 -10.27
N PHE A 104 -0.97 0.80 -9.35
CA PHE A 104 -2.21 1.52 -9.61
C PHE A 104 -2.20 2.85 -8.87
N ARG A 105 -2.23 3.95 -9.63
CA ARG A 105 -2.36 5.29 -9.05
C ARG A 105 -3.80 5.54 -8.64
N ASN A 106 -4.01 6.01 -7.41
CA ASN A 106 -5.30 6.37 -6.87
C ASN A 106 -5.60 7.86 -7.11
N GLN A 107 -6.75 8.13 -7.72
CA GLN A 107 -7.32 9.45 -7.90
C GLN A 107 -8.68 9.47 -7.21
N GLU A 108 -8.68 9.82 -5.92
CA GLU A 108 -9.89 9.97 -5.09
C GLU A 108 -10.80 8.72 -5.10
N GLY A 109 -10.20 7.54 -4.92
CA GLY A 109 -10.88 6.24 -4.87
C GLY A 109 -11.06 5.56 -6.23
N ARG A 110 -10.56 6.17 -7.32
CA ARG A 110 -10.48 5.57 -8.66
C ARG A 110 -9.03 5.24 -8.98
N PHE A 111 -8.77 3.99 -9.32
CA PHE A 111 -7.44 3.50 -9.63
C PHE A 111 -7.21 3.42 -11.14
N ALA A 112 -6.03 3.89 -11.57
CA ALA A 112 -5.54 3.76 -12.93
C ALA A 112 -4.26 2.91 -12.94
N ASP A 113 -4.17 1.93 -13.84
CA ASP A 113 -2.95 1.15 -14.02
C ASP A 113 -1.86 2.03 -14.64
N VAL A 114 -0.80 2.26 -13.88
CA VAL A 114 0.37 3.06 -14.26
C VAL A 114 1.65 2.21 -14.37
N SER A 115 1.52 0.88 -14.36
CA SER A 115 2.64 -0.06 -14.30
C SER A 115 3.66 0.17 -15.42
N ASN A 116 3.19 0.52 -16.62
CA ASN A 116 4.05 0.79 -17.78
C ASN A 116 4.72 2.17 -17.78
N GLN A 117 4.38 3.03 -16.82
CA GLN A 117 4.86 4.40 -16.68
C GLN A 117 5.71 4.58 -15.40
N ALA A 118 5.64 3.63 -14.47
CA ALA A 118 6.30 3.66 -13.15
C ALA A 118 7.79 3.26 -13.17
N GLY A 119 8.44 3.37 -14.34
CA GLY A 119 9.87 3.09 -14.49
C GLY A 119 10.23 1.64 -14.82
N PRO A 120 11.53 1.38 -15.10
CA PRO A 120 11.99 0.11 -15.67
C PRO A 120 11.85 -1.09 -14.74
N GLY A 121 11.87 -0.88 -13.41
CA GLY A 121 11.69 -1.95 -12.42
C GLY A 121 10.32 -2.61 -12.54
N LEU A 122 9.28 -1.82 -12.82
CA LEU A 122 7.91 -2.32 -13.01
C LEU A 122 7.69 -2.96 -14.39
N LEU A 123 8.62 -2.84 -15.34
CA LEU A 123 8.54 -3.52 -16.64
C LEU A 123 9.10 -4.95 -16.60
N LEU A 124 9.79 -5.32 -15.51
CA LEU A 124 10.36 -6.65 -15.36
C LEU A 124 9.25 -7.68 -15.19
N GLN A 125 9.39 -8.80 -15.91
CA GLN A 125 8.59 -9.99 -15.68
C GLN A 125 9.34 -10.93 -14.75
N GLN A 126 8.78 -11.16 -13.56
CA GLN A 126 9.39 -11.99 -12.52
C GLN A 126 8.34 -12.91 -11.90
N VAL A 127 8.80 -13.85 -11.07
CA VAL A 127 7.91 -14.74 -10.32
C VAL A 127 7.74 -14.18 -8.92
N SER A 128 7.15 -12.98 -8.82
CA SER A 128 7.04 -12.25 -7.57
C SER A 128 6.02 -12.89 -6.63
N ARG A 129 6.29 -12.77 -5.32
CA ARG A 129 5.46 -13.33 -4.24
C ARG A 129 5.23 -12.25 -3.19
N GLY A 130 6.09 -12.18 -2.18
CA GLY A 130 5.96 -11.23 -1.09
C GLY A 130 6.44 -9.84 -1.49
N ALA A 131 5.83 -8.81 -0.91
CA ALA A 131 6.25 -7.42 -1.06
C ALA A 131 6.19 -6.70 0.29
N ALA A 132 7.16 -5.83 0.55
CA ALA A 132 7.23 -4.98 1.74
C ALA A 132 7.68 -3.57 1.33
N MET A 133 7.05 -2.55 1.90
CA MET A 133 7.42 -1.15 1.65
C MET A 133 8.22 -0.52 2.80
N GLY A 134 9.00 0.49 2.47
CA GLY A 134 9.60 1.42 3.41
C GLY A 134 10.62 2.33 2.74
N ASP A 135 10.72 3.55 3.24
CA ASP A 135 11.75 4.54 2.89
C ASP A 135 13.14 4.05 3.35
N TYR A 136 13.80 3.19 2.56
CA TYR A 136 14.93 2.38 3.06
C TYR A 136 16.21 3.21 3.23
N ASP A 137 16.39 4.25 2.43
CA ASP A 137 17.53 5.16 2.48
C ASP A 137 17.22 6.49 3.19
N ASN A 138 15.96 6.70 3.61
CA ASN A 138 15.48 7.90 4.32
C ASN A 138 15.54 9.16 3.46
N ASP A 139 15.22 9.04 2.17
CA ASP A 139 15.20 10.15 1.22
C ASP A 139 13.80 10.75 0.98
N GLY A 140 12.78 10.23 1.67
CA GLY A 140 11.46 10.83 1.73
C GLY A 140 10.46 10.32 0.71
N ASP A 141 10.74 9.21 0.03
CA ASP A 141 9.72 8.42 -0.65
C ASP A 141 9.74 6.95 -0.24
N LEU A 142 8.67 6.23 -0.60
CA LEU A 142 8.52 4.83 -0.24
C LEU A 142 9.05 3.93 -1.36
N ASP A 143 9.97 3.03 -0.98
CA ASP A 143 10.47 1.97 -1.83
C ASP A 143 9.78 0.64 -1.55
N ILE A 144 9.95 -0.32 -2.47
CA ILE A 144 9.35 -1.64 -2.38
C ILE A 144 10.42 -2.73 -2.53
N SER A 145 10.54 -3.59 -1.52
CA SER A 145 11.27 -4.85 -1.60
C SER A 145 10.34 -5.97 -2.03
N VAL A 146 10.74 -6.75 -3.03
CA VAL A 146 9.96 -7.85 -3.61
C VAL A 146 10.74 -9.15 -3.52
N ALA A 147 10.12 -10.17 -2.89
CA ALA A 147 10.63 -11.53 -2.88
C ALA A 147 10.16 -12.27 -4.14
N ASN A 148 11.13 -12.80 -4.89
CA ASN A 148 10.86 -13.58 -6.10
C ASN A 148 11.13 -15.07 -5.88
N ASN A 149 10.29 -15.93 -6.41
CA ASN A 149 10.43 -17.37 -6.27
C ASN A 149 11.55 -17.89 -7.19
N ASN A 150 12.53 -18.62 -6.64
CA ASN A 150 13.70 -19.16 -7.37
C ASN A 150 14.48 -18.10 -8.18
N GLN A 151 14.40 -16.83 -7.77
CA GLN A 151 15.04 -15.69 -8.42
C GLN A 151 15.56 -14.74 -7.32
N PRO A 152 16.54 -13.88 -7.62
CA PRO A 152 16.95 -12.84 -6.68
C PRO A 152 15.77 -11.97 -6.24
N ALA A 153 15.79 -11.54 -4.98
CA ALA A 153 14.90 -10.48 -4.53
C ALA A 153 15.20 -9.18 -5.31
N ALA A 154 14.18 -8.37 -5.52
CA ALA A 154 14.28 -7.06 -6.17
C ALA A 154 14.02 -5.95 -5.15
N LEU A 155 14.75 -4.84 -5.29
CA LEU A 155 14.42 -3.57 -4.65
C LEU A 155 13.97 -2.62 -5.75
N LEU A 156 12.72 -2.20 -5.70
CA LEU A 156 12.16 -1.15 -6.52
C LEU A 156 12.37 0.15 -5.77
N ARG A 157 13.48 0.81 -6.11
CA ARG A 157 13.79 2.13 -5.57
C ARG A 157 12.90 3.17 -6.23
N ASN A 158 12.27 4.01 -5.42
CA ASN A 158 11.57 5.20 -5.87
C ASN A 158 12.56 6.37 -5.84
N ASP A 159 12.48 7.24 -6.85
CA ASP A 159 13.39 8.40 -7.00
C ASP A 159 12.56 9.61 -7.48
N GLY A 160 11.31 9.69 -7.04
CA GLY A 160 10.33 10.62 -7.61
C GLY A 160 9.20 11.03 -6.67
N GLY A 161 8.88 10.24 -5.65
CA GLY A 161 7.85 10.62 -4.68
C GLY A 161 8.28 11.83 -3.85
N ASN A 162 9.57 11.91 -3.52
CA ASN A 162 10.15 12.99 -2.71
C ASN A 162 10.24 14.36 -3.43
N VAL A 163 9.71 14.46 -4.66
CA VAL A 163 9.40 15.75 -5.30
C VAL A 163 8.27 16.46 -4.55
N GLN A 164 7.36 15.71 -3.92
CA GLN A 164 6.32 16.23 -3.02
C GLN A 164 6.71 16.03 -1.55
N HIS A 165 5.96 16.67 -0.66
CA HIS A 165 6.26 16.69 0.76
C HIS A 165 5.81 15.42 1.47
N TYR A 166 6.47 15.08 2.58
CA TYR A 166 6.12 13.90 3.37
C TYR A 166 6.21 14.13 4.88
N LEU A 167 5.59 13.24 5.66
CA LEU A 167 5.84 13.09 7.09
C LEU A 167 5.90 11.60 7.43
N SER A 168 7.02 11.17 7.99
CA SER A 168 7.21 9.80 8.49
C SER A 168 7.30 9.82 10.01
N LEU A 169 6.72 8.83 10.69
CA LEU A 169 6.73 8.76 12.15
C LEU A 169 7.48 7.53 12.64
N ARG A 170 8.40 7.74 13.57
CA ARG A 170 9.03 6.69 14.37
C ARG A 170 8.50 6.75 15.80
N LEU A 171 7.57 5.87 16.11
CA LEU A 171 6.97 5.77 17.43
C LEU A 171 7.81 4.87 18.34
N VAL A 172 8.25 5.40 19.49
CA VAL A 172 9.09 4.72 20.48
C VAL A 172 8.26 4.41 21.72
N GLY A 173 8.12 3.13 22.03
CA GLY A 173 7.23 2.61 23.07
C GLY A 173 6.57 1.32 22.61
N ASN A 174 5.42 0.97 23.17
CA ASN A 174 4.61 -0.12 22.66
C ASN A 174 3.75 0.37 21.48
N SER A 175 4.36 0.47 20.29
CA SER A 175 3.75 1.15 19.15
C SER A 175 2.90 0.28 18.23
N VAL A 176 3.03 -1.05 18.25
CA VAL A 176 2.23 -1.93 17.38
C VAL A 176 0.74 -1.80 17.74
N GLY A 177 -0.07 -1.39 16.78
CA GLY A 177 -1.48 -1.06 16.95
C GLY A 177 -1.75 0.42 17.21
N ALA A 178 -0.72 1.28 17.30
CA ALA A 178 -0.90 2.71 17.43
C ALA A 178 -1.53 3.29 16.15
N ALA A 179 -2.68 3.94 16.29
CA ALA A 179 -3.35 4.63 15.19
C ALA A 179 -2.94 6.10 15.17
N VAL A 180 -2.54 6.59 14.01
CA VAL A 180 -2.06 7.96 13.80
C VAL A 180 -3.01 8.65 12.84
N ARG A 181 -3.53 9.80 13.28
CA ARG A 181 -4.30 10.72 12.46
C ARG A 181 -3.46 11.96 12.20
N VAL A 182 -3.27 12.29 10.94
CA VAL A 182 -2.58 13.52 10.50
C VAL A 182 -3.60 14.46 9.88
N THR A 183 -3.57 15.73 10.28
CA THR A 183 -4.42 16.81 9.73
C THR A 183 -3.54 17.92 9.16
N ALA A 184 -3.81 18.33 7.92
CA ALA A 184 -3.13 19.43 7.26
C ALA A 184 -4.12 20.19 6.35
N GLY A 185 -4.72 21.25 6.88
CA GLY A 185 -5.83 21.98 6.28
C GLY A 185 -7.11 21.15 6.27
N ASP A 186 -7.67 20.95 5.08
CA ASP A 186 -8.84 20.12 4.81
C ASP A 186 -8.50 18.62 4.66
N TRP A 187 -7.22 18.30 4.55
CA TRP A 187 -6.74 16.95 4.38
C TRP A 187 -6.55 16.26 5.73
N VAL A 188 -7.10 15.05 5.84
CA VAL A 188 -6.98 14.19 7.01
C VAL A 188 -6.68 12.78 6.51
N ARG A 189 -5.69 12.12 7.10
CA ARG A 189 -5.42 10.70 6.86
C ARG A 189 -5.15 9.94 8.14
N TRP A 190 -5.55 8.68 8.10
CA TRP A 190 -5.24 7.70 9.12
C TRP A 190 -4.23 6.69 8.61
N ASP A 191 -3.34 6.28 9.52
CA ASP A 191 -2.51 5.11 9.34
C ASP A 191 -2.30 4.41 10.69
N VAL A 192 -1.82 3.18 10.68
CA VAL A 192 -1.61 2.37 11.87
C VAL A 192 -0.28 1.66 11.81
N VAL A 193 0.45 1.65 12.92
CA VAL A 193 1.63 0.80 13.05
C VAL A 193 1.17 -0.65 13.09
N ARG A 194 1.34 -1.38 12.00
CA ARG A 194 0.83 -2.76 11.86
C ARG A 194 1.94 -3.78 11.63
N THR A 195 1.72 -4.96 12.18
CA THR A 195 2.52 -6.15 11.87
C THR A 195 1.77 -7.06 10.91
N GLY A 196 2.51 -7.72 10.02
CA GLY A 196 1.94 -8.52 8.95
C GLY A 196 1.36 -7.63 7.86
N SER A 197 1.88 -7.77 6.67
CA SER A 197 1.33 -7.10 5.47
C SER A 197 1.54 -8.01 4.26
N SER A 198 0.75 -7.78 3.21
CA SER A 198 0.99 -8.40 1.91
C SER A 198 0.93 -9.94 1.99
N TYR A 199 1.91 -10.64 1.41
CA TYR A 199 2.02 -12.10 1.41
C TYR A 199 3.31 -12.54 2.11
N MET A 200 3.17 -13.08 3.34
CA MET A 200 4.29 -13.55 4.18
C MET A 200 5.41 -12.50 4.38
N CYS A 201 5.03 -11.22 4.50
CA CYS A 201 5.96 -10.09 4.54
C CYS A 201 5.63 -9.11 5.68
N GLN A 202 6.54 -8.16 5.89
CA GLN A 202 6.41 -7.10 6.87
C GLN A 202 6.96 -5.80 6.28
N SER A 203 6.09 -4.82 6.07
CA SER A 203 6.49 -3.44 5.75
C SER A 203 7.11 -2.74 6.96
N ALA A 204 7.81 -1.64 6.73
CA ALA A 204 8.39 -0.83 7.80
C ALA A 204 7.33 -0.44 8.85
N LEU A 205 7.71 -0.46 10.13
CA LEU A 205 6.84 -0.07 11.25
C LEU A 205 6.79 1.46 11.44
N ARG A 206 6.74 2.20 10.34
CA ARG A 206 6.72 3.66 10.30
C ARG A 206 5.49 4.12 9.50
N PRO A 207 4.49 4.72 10.16
CA PRO A 207 3.44 5.43 9.45
C PRO A 207 4.06 6.49 8.56
N PHE A 208 3.59 6.57 7.32
CA PHE A 208 4.15 7.44 6.30
C PHE A 208 3.03 8.16 5.57
N PHE A 209 3.15 9.47 5.44
CA PHE A 209 2.11 10.33 4.89
C PHE A 209 2.71 11.18 3.77
N GLY A 210 2.29 10.98 2.52
CA GLY A 210 2.48 11.98 1.48
C GLY A 210 1.59 13.18 1.79
N LEU A 211 2.16 14.37 1.66
CA LEU A 211 1.51 15.63 2.02
C LEU A 211 1.16 16.47 0.79
N GLY A 212 1.56 16.04 -0.41
CA GLY A 212 1.44 16.80 -1.64
C GLY A 212 2.25 18.09 -1.58
N ASP A 213 1.58 19.23 -1.76
CA ASP A 213 2.16 20.56 -1.68
C ASP A 213 2.19 21.16 -0.26
N ARG A 214 1.71 20.41 0.74
CA ARG A 214 1.60 20.91 2.12
C ARG A 214 2.96 20.82 2.82
N THR A 215 3.51 21.98 3.14
CA THR A 215 4.81 22.11 3.83
C THR A 215 4.73 21.97 5.35
N ARG A 216 3.51 21.90 5.91
CA ARG A 216 3.26 21.75 7.34
C ARG A 216 2.03 20.90 7.63
N VAL A 217 2.06 20.26 8.79
CA VAL A 217 0.97 19.50 9.40
C VAL A 217 0.46 20.28 10.62
N ASP A 218 -0.85 20.51 10.67
CA ASP A 218 -1.50 21.24 11.75
C ASP A 218 -1.51 20.42 13.04
N GLU A 219 -1.83 19.13 12.92
CA GLU A 219 -1.92 18.22 14.06
C GLU A 219 -1.57 16.77 13.68
N VAL A 220 -0.81 16.12 14.56
CA VAL A 220 -0.61 14.67 14.63
C VAL A 220 -1.25 14.18 15.92
N GLU A 221 -2.32 13.38 15.80
CA GLU A 221 -2.99 12.71 16.92
C GLU A 221 -2.64 11.22 16.91
N ILE A 222 -2.07 10.72 18.00
CA ILE A 222 -1.63 9.33 18.16
C ILE A 222 -2.45 8.67 19.25
N HIS A 223 -3.14 7.58 18.89
CA HIS A 223 -3.84 6.69 19.80
C HIS A 223 -2.96 5.49 20.09
N TRP A 224 -2.37 5.46 21.28
CA TRP A 224 -1.45 4.40 21.69
C TRP A 224 -2.21 3.13 22.11
N PRO A 225 -1.62 1.93 21.94
CA PRO A 225 -2.19 0.67 22.44
C PRO A 225 -2.44 0.65 23.95
N SER A 226 -1.72 1.46 24.72
CA SER A 226 -1.95 1.67 26.16
C SER A 226 -3.26 2.40 26.48
N GLY A 227 -3.91 3.01 25.49
CA GLY A 227 -5.08 3.88 25.64
C GLY A 227 -4.72 5.36 25.79
N ALA A 228 -3.43 5.72 25.86
CA ALA A 228 -3.01 7.11 25.86
C ALA A 228 -3.31 7.76 24.50
N VAL A 229 -3.70 9.05 24.53
CA VAL A 229 -3.85 9.87 23.32
C VAL A 229 -2.88 11.04 23.42
N GLN A 230 -1.97 11.15 22.45
CA GLN A 230 -0.97 12.19 22.36
C GLN A 230 -1.25 13.08 21.14
N ARG A 231 -1.15 14.39 21.31
CA ARG A 231 -1.34 15.37 20.23
C ARG A 231 -0.11 16.24 20.10
N LEU A 232 0.37 16.39 18.88
CA LEU A 232 1.47 17.28 18.51
C LEU A 232 0.94 18.24 17.45
N GLN A 233 1.32 19.51 17.54
CA GLN A 233 0.80 20.55 16.65
C GLN A 233 1.95 21.25 15.94
N ASP A 234 1.63 21.87 14.81
CA ASP A 234 2.55 22.74 14.10
C ASP A 234 3.85 22.02 13.70
N ILE A 235 3.72 20.92 12.96
CA ILE A 235 4.85 20.07 12.56
C ILE A 235 5.28 20.44 11.15
N ALA A 236 6.59 20.62 10.92
CA ALA A 236 7.12 20.83 9.56
C ALA A 236 7.03 19.53 8.73
N ALA A 237 6.83 19.64 7.43
CA ALA A 237 7.01 18.51 6.52
C ALA A 237 8.48 18.11 6.38
N ASP A 238 8.71 17.07 5.56
CA ASP A 238 10.01 16.59 5.08
C ASP A 238 10.92 16.09 6.19
N GLN A 239 10.34 15.31 7.12
CA GLN A 239 11.07 14.76 8.23
C GLN A 239 10.55 13.40 8.69
N ILE A 240 11.44 12.70 9.39
CA ILE A 240 11.09 11.56 10.24
C ILE A 240 10.93 12.07 11.67
N LEU A 241 9.68 12.22 12.11
CA LEU A 241 9.34 12.65 13.46
C LEU A 241 9.46 11.49 14.44
N ILE A 242 10.34 11.62 15.44
CA ILE A 242 10.47 10.64 16.53
C ILE A 242 9.54 11.05 17.67
N VAL A 243 8.62 10.16 18.04
CA VAL A 243 7.66 10.41 19.13
C VAL A 243 7.78 9.31 20.17
N TYR A 244 7.94 9.69 21.44
CA TYR A 244 7.97 8.78 22.57
C TYR A 244 6.58 8.69 23.20
N GLU A 245 6.15 7.47 23.51
CA GLU A 245 4.93 7.21 24.28
C GLU A 245 4.99 7.97 25.62
N PRO A 246 3.90 8.67 26.02
CA PRO A 246 3.87 9.52 27.21
C PRO A 246 3.87 8.75 28.56
#